data_AF-A0AAW9RUQ0-F1
#
_entry.id   AF-A0AAW9RUQ0-F1
#
_cell.length_a   1.000
_cell.length_b   1.000
_cell.length_c   1.000
_cell.angle_alpha   90.00
_cell.angle_beta   90.00
_cell.angle_gamma   90.00
#
_symmetry.space_group_name_H-M   'P 1'
#
loop_
_entity.id
_entity.type
_entity.pdbx_description
1 polymer ?
#
loop_
_entity_poly.entity_id
_entity_poly.type
_entity_poly.pdbx_seq_one_letter_code
_entity_poly.pdbx_strand_id
1 'polypeptide(L)'
;MVHVHAARNVRHHRMLFVLYKKLAEAGVWEGDVDSFLTWAKLGTGHVDQVVGPNGRVYYVPRSINFESMPQDAFARWWDRVIYLVFDRLIDGDELQLRNEIAALVDGDLGQRAREHADRFGAAA
;
A
#
# COMPACT_ATOMS: atom_id res chain seq x y z
N MET A 1 -10.54 -16.35 25.44
CA MET A 1 -11.01 -15.27 24.56
C MET A 1 -10.27 -15.42 23.25
N VAL A 2 -10.93 -15.94 22.22
CA VAL A 2 -10.31 -16.18 20.90
C VAL A 2 -10.44 -14.90 20.10
N HIS A 3 -9.33 -14.20 19.86
CA HIS A 3 -9.31 -13.11 18.89
C HIS A 3 -9.37 -13.75 17.50
N VAL A 4 -10.53 -13.69 16.86
CA VAL A 4 -10.66 -14.03 15.45
C VAL A 4 -9.87 -12.97 14.68
N HIS A 5 -8.63 -13.30 14.33
CA HIS A 5 -7.88 -12.53 13.35
C HIS A 5 -8.61 -12.67 12.02
N ALA A 6 -9.39 -11.66 11.65
CA ALA A 6 -9.91 -11.55 10.29
C ALA A 6 -8.72 -11.66 9.33
N ALA A 7 -8.71 -12.69 8.49
CA ALA A 7 -7.70 -12.84 7.44
C ALA A 7 -7.66 -11.54 6.63
N ARG A 8 -6.52 -10.85 6.62
CA ARG A 8 -6.42 -9.53 5.97
C ARG A 8 -6.76 -9.64 4.50
N ASN A 9 -7.41 -8.60 4.01
CA ASN A 9 -7.71 -8.48 2.59
C ASN A 9 -6.43 -8.16 1.81
N VAL A 10 -5.81 -9.20 1.23
CA VAL A 10 -4.61 -9.15 0.37
C VAL A 10 -4.73 -8.08 -0.72
N ARG A 11 -5.96 -7.74 -1.13
CA ARG A 11 -6.30 -6.66 -2.06
C ARG A 11 -5.64 -5.33 -1.72
N HIS A 12 -5.70 -4.87 -0.46
CA HIS A 12 -5.19 -3.53 -0.11
C HIS A 12 -3.67 -3.44 -0.21
N HIS A 13 -2.96 -4.52 0.11
CA HIS A 13 -1.51 -4.55 -0.06
C HIS A 13 -1.11 -4.59 -1.55
N ARG A 14 -1.95 -5.19 -2.40
CA ARG A 14 -1.77 -5.15 -3.86
C ARG A 14 -2.04 -3.76 -4.43
N MET A 15 -3.06 -3.04 -3.93
CA MET A 15 -3.34 -1.65 -4.34
C MET A 15 -2.13 -0.74 -4.15
N LEU A 16 -1.39 -0.89 -3.05
CA LEU A 16 -0.17 -0.14 -2.79
C LEU A 16 0.92 -0.36 -3.84
N PHE A 17 1.14 -1.60 -4.26
CA PHE A 17 2.12 -1.89 -5.31
C PHE A 17 1.65 -1.47 -6.71
N VAL A 18 0.35 -1.55 -6.99
CA VAL A 18 -0.22 -1.05 -8.25
C VAL A 18 -0.08 0.47 -8.34
N LEU A 19 -0.32 1.20 -7.24
CA LEU A 19 -0.08 2.65 -7.17
C LEU A 19 1.37 2.98 -7.48
N TYR A 20 2.32 2.33 -6.79
CA TYR A 20 3.75 2.53 -7.07
C TYR A 20 4.10 2.31 -8.55
N LYS A 21 3.62 1.20 -9.15
CA LYS A 21 3.89 0.91 -10.56
C LYS A 21 3.40 2.02 -11.49
N LYS A 22 2.18 2.52 -11.26
CA LYS A 22 1.64 3.64 -12.05
C LYS A 22 2.46 4.92 -11.90
N LEU A 23 2.89 5.25 -10.69
CA LEU A 23 3.73 6.43 -10.45
C LEU A 23 5.09 6.31 -11.15
N ALA A 24 5.68 5.11 -11.13
CA ALA A 24 6.94 4.83 -11.83
C ALA A 24 6.77 4.88 -13.36
N GLU A 25 5.70 4.26 -13.90
CA GLU A 25 5.39 4.28 -15.33
C GLU A 25 5.10 5.69 -15.85
N ALA A 26 4.47 6.54 -15.03
CA ALA A 26 4.21 7.93 -15.35
C ALA A 26 5.44 8.85 -15.21
N GLY A 27 6.59 8.33 -14.74
CA GLY A 27 7.80 9.12 -14.48
C GLY A 27 7.67 10.08 -13.29
N VAL A 28 6.66 9.90 -12.45
CA VAL A 28 6.40 10.73 -11.26
C VAL A 28 7.27 10.29 -10.08
N TRP A 29 7.66 9.01 -10.06
CA TRP A 29 8.57 8.44 -9.07
C TRP A 29 9.73 7.71 -9.74
N GLU A 30 10.96 8.16 -9.49
CA GLU A 30 12.18 7.59 -10.12
C GLU A 30 12.90 6.56 -9.23
N GLY A 31 12.46 6.40 -7.98
CA GLY A 31 13.05 5.45 -7.04
C GLY A 31 12.46 4.04 -7.15
N ASP A 32 13.06 3.10 -6.42
CA ASP A 32 12.51 1.75 -6.25
C ASP A 32 11.28 1.72 -5.32
N VAL A 33 10.69 0.54 -5.16
CA VAL A 33 9.53 0.33 -4.31
C VAL A 33 9.83 0.60 -2.83
N ASP A 34 11.04 0.28 -2.37
CA ASP A 34 11.41 0.42 -0.96
C ASP A 34 11.61 1.89 -0.56
N SER A 35 12.18 2.70 -1.46
CA SER A 35 12.28 4.15 -1.30
C SER A 35 10.89 4.79 -1.34
N PHE A 36 9.98 4.32 -2.22
CA PHE A 36 8.59 4.78 -2.23
C PHE A 36 7.88 4.48 -0.90
N LEU A 37 7.99 3.25 -0.41
CA LEU A 37 7.39 2.85 0.87
C LEU A 37 7.99 3.63 2.04
N THR A 38 9.29 3.90 2.02
CA THR A 38 9.96 4.72 3.02
C THR A 38 9.43 6.15 3.01
N TRP A 39 9.37 6.77 1.83
CA TRP A 39 8.80 8.10 1.64
C TRP A 39 7.35 8.18 2.12
N ALA A 40 6.52 7.20 1.73
CA ALA A 40 5.12 7.14 2.13
C ALA A 40 4.97 7.03 3.66
N LYS A 41 5.79 6.20 4.33
CA LYS A 41 5.77 6.08 5.79
C LYS A 41 6.23 7.35 6.48
N LEU A 42 7.29 8.00 6.00
CA LEU A 42 7.78 9.27 6.53
C LEU A 42 6.73 10.38 6.37
N GLY A 43 6.19 10.54 5.16
CA GLY A 43 5.22 11.60 4.85
C GLY A 43 3.86 11.43 5.54
N THR A 44 3.48 10.21 5.88
CA THR A 44 2.26 9.93 6.66
C THR A 44 2.49 9.88 8.17
N GLY A 45 3.74 10.06 8.63
CA GLY A 45 4.10 9.95 10.05
C GLY A 45 4.01 8.54 10.61
N HIS A 46 4.03 7.50 9.76
CA HIS A 46 4.06 6.10 10.20
C HIS A 46 5.49 5.69 10.62
N VAL A 47 5.97 6.34 11.68
CA VAL A 47 7.36 6.28 12.15
C VAL A 47 7.43 6.20 13.68
N ASP A 48 8.52 5.65 14.18
CA ASP A 48 8.97 5.82 15.55
C ASP A 48 9.97 6.97 15.65
N GLN A 49 9.95 7.67 16.78
CA GLN A 49 10.95 8.68 17.10
C GLN A 49 11.98 8.08 18.05
N VAL A 50 13.25 8.12 17.64
CA VAL A 50 14.36 7.63 18.44
C VAL A 50 15.32 8.79 18.68
N VAL A 51 15.63 9.05 19.95
CA VAL A 51 16.64 10.04 20.32
C VAL A 51 18.01 9.38 20.23
N GLY A 52 18.87 9.89 19.34
CA GLY A 52 20.22 9.39 19.19
C GLY A 52 21.15 9.85 20.33
N PRO A 53 22.34 9.25 20.46
CA PRO A 53 23.33 9.64 21.48
C PRO A 53 23.79 11.11 21.39
N ASN A 54 23.61 11.75 20.23
CA ASN A 54 23.90 13.16 19.98
C ASN A 54 22.74 14.11 20.34
N GLY A 55 21.66 13.59 20.94
CA GLY A 55 20.45 14.36 21.28
C GLY A 55 19.55 14.71 20.10
N ARG A 56 19.85 14.25 18.88
CA ARG A 56 18.99 14.47 17.71
C ARG A 56 17.88 13.43 17.64
N VAL A 57 16.71 13.85 17.14
CA VAL A 57 15.58 12.96 16.88
C VAL A 57 15.72 12.36 15.49
N TYR A 58 15.63 11.03 15.42
CA TYR A 58 15.61 10.25 14.19
C TYR A 58 14.24 9.62 14.01
N TYR A 59 13.73 9.64 12.78
CA TYR A 59 12.48 8.98 12.42
C TYR A 59 12.78 7.63 11.79
N VAL A 60 12.29 6.57 12.42
CA VAL A 60 12.46 5.19 11.95
C VAL A 60 11.11 4.71 11.41
N PRO A 61 10.97 4.43 10.10
CA PRO A 61 9.72 3.94 9.53
C PRO A 61 9.26 2.65 10.19
N ARG A 62 7.99 2.60 10.60
CA ARG A 62 7.39 1.40 11.18
C ARG A 62 7.15 0.33 10.10
N SER A 63 7.11 -0.93 10.55
CA SER A 63 6.78 -2.04 9.65
C SER A 63 5.29 -2.07 9.36
N ILE A 64 4.96 -2.18 8.07
CA ILE A 64 3.59 -2.37 7.56
C ILE A 64 3.29 -3.84 7.26
N ASN A 65 4.17 -4.76 7.69
CA ASN A 65 4.02 -6.18 7.46
C ASN A 65 2.70 -6.72 8.04
N PHE A 66 2.27 -7.86 7.50
CA PHE A 66 1.01 -8.50 7.87
C PHE A 66 0.91 -8.78 9.37
N GLU A 67 2.02 -9.12 10.02
CA GLU A 67 2.06 -9.41 11.45
C GLU A 67 2.09 -8.14 12.33
N SER A 68 2.52 -7.00 11.80
CA SER A 68 2.82 -5.80 12.61
C SER A 68 1.73 -4.72 12.63
N MET A 69 0.77 -4.71 11.68
CA MET A 69 -0.15 -3.56 11.53
C MET A 69 -1.60 -3.93 11.18
N PRO A 70 -2.57 -3.99 12.14
CA PRO A 70 -3.97 -4.40 11.91
C PRO A 70 -4.66 -3.84 10.65
N GLN A 71 -5.63 -4.56 10.09
CA GLN A 71 -6.25 -4.22 8.78
C GLN A 71 -6.85 -2.81 8.74
N ASP A 72 -7.53 -2.42 9.81
CA ASP A 72 -8.14 -1.10 9.98
C ASP A 72 -7.07 -0.01 10.05
N ALA A 73 -5.95 -0.28 10.73
CA ALA A 73 -4.81 0.61 10.78
C ALA A 73 -4.17 0.76 9.40
N PHE A 74 -4.01 -0.34 8.66
CA PHE A 74 -3.51 -0.32 7.28
C PHE A 74 -4.43 0.49 6.36
N ALA A 75 -5.75 0.31 6.45
CA ALA A 75 -6.71 1.06 5.65
C ALA A 75 -6.60 2.58 5.90
N ARG A 76 -6.55 3.00 7.17
CA ARG A 76 -6.35 4.42 7.52
C ARG A 76 -5.01 4.97 7.05
N TRP A 77 -3.95 4.15 7.10
CA TRP A 77 -2.64 4.55 6.59
C TRP A 77 -2.66 4.68 5.08
N TRP A 78 -3.25 3.72 4.38
CA TRP A 78 -3.45 3.73 2.93
C TRP A 78 -4.17 4.99 2.47
N ASP A 79 -5.24 5.40 3.16
CA ASP A 79 -5.96 6.64 2.83
C ASP A 79 -5.05 7.88 2.91
N ARG A 80 -4.14 7.92 3.88
CA ARG A 80 -3.17 9.02 4.02
C ARG A 80 -2.09 8.97 2.94
N VAL A 81 -1.68 7.77 2.52
CA VAL A 81 -0.72 7.61 1.41
C VAL A 81 -1.33 8.13 0.12
N ILE A 82 -2.58 7.79 -0.17
CA ILE A 82 -3.29 8.31 -1.35
C ILE A 82 -3.33 9.84 -1.31
N TYR A 83 -3.79 10.42 -0.20
CA TYR A 83 -3.81 11.88 -0.04
C TYR A 83 -2.44 12.51 -0.25
N LEU A 84 -1.38 11.93 0.35
CA LEU A 84 -0.01 12.43 0.21
C LEU A 84 0.49 12.38 -1.24
N VAL A 85 0.21 11.30 -1.97
CA VAL A 85 0.58 11.18 -3.38
C VAL A 85 -0.12 12.25 -4.21
N PHE A 86 -1.39 12.53 -3.94
CA PHE A 86 -2.08 13.64 -4.60
C PHE A 86 -1.46 14.99 -4.25
N ASP A 87 -1.42 15.34 -2.97
CA ASP A 87 -0.91 16.63 -2.51
C ASP A 87 0.52 16.94 -3.01
N ARG A 88 1.37 15.91 -3.20
CA ARG A 88 2.80 16.10 -3.46
C ARG A 88 3.29 15.68 -4.84
N LEU A 89 2.61 14.76 -5.50
CA LEU A 89 3.12 14.13 -6.72
C LEU A 89 2.18 14.29 -7.92
N ILE A 90 0.88 14.48 -7.70
CA ILE A 90 -0.12 14.56 -8.77
C ILE A 90 -1.06 15.73 -8.53
N ASP A 91 -1.03 16.73 -9.40
CA ASP A 91 -2.06 17.76 -9.43
C ASP A 91 -3.32 17.17 -10.10
N GLY A 92 -4.28 16.66 -9.32
CA GLY A 92 -5.42 15.89 -9.86
C GLY A 92 -6.52 15.51 -8.86
N ASP A 93 -7.55 14.82 -9.37
CA ASP A 93 -8.75 14.39 -8.60
C ASP A 93 -8.51 13.08 -7.82
N GLU A 94 -8.55 13.17 -6.50
CA GLU A 94 -8.34 12.05 -5.56
C GLU A 94 -9.28 10.86 -5.84
N LEU A 95 -10.55 11.14 -6.10
CA LEU A 95 -11.58 10.12 -6.19
C LEU A 95 -11.45 9.29 -7.47
N GLN A 96 -11.04 9.92 -8.58
CA GLN A 96 -10.87 9.27 -9.87
C GLN A 96 -9.78 8.19 -9.81
N LEU A 97 -8.60 8.50 -9.25
CA LEU A 97 -7.51 7.51 -9.16
C LEU A 97 -7.82 6.41 -8.16
N ARG A 98 -8.50 6.71 -7.04
CA ARG A 98 -8.97 5.67 -6.11
C ARG A 98 -9.83 4.65 -6.83
N ASN A 99 -10.77 5.12 -7.65
CA ASN A 99 -11.64 4.25 -8.46
C ASN A 99 -10.84 3.49 -9.52
N GLU A 100 -9.87 4.13 -10.18
CA GLU A 100 -9.03 3.49 -11.19
C GLU A 100 -8.15 2.37 -10.59
N ILE A 101 -7.49 2.63 -9.46
CA ILE A 101 -6.67 1.64 -8.75
C ILE A 101 -7.54 0.49 -8.25
N ALA A 102 -8.71 0.79 -7.69
CA ALA A 102 -9.64 -0.23 -7.23
C ALA A 102 -10.11 -1.13 -8.39
N ALA A 103 -10.48 -0.54 -9.53
CA ALA A 103 -10.91 -1.25 -10.72
C ALA A 103 -9.81 -2.15 -11.30
N LEU A 104 -8.57 -1.67 -11.34
CA LEU A 104 -7.43 -2.45 -11.82
C LEU A 104 -7.12 -3.64 -10.92
N VAL A 105 -7.17 -3.45 -9.61
CA VAL A 105 -6.93 -4.55 -8.67
C VAL A 105 -8.06 -5.58 -8.72
N ASP A 106 -9.32 -5.14 -8.86
CA ASP A 106 -10.45 -6.05 -9.02
C ASP A 106 -10.41 -6.82 -10.34
N GLY A 107 -10.00 -6.16 -11.43
CA GLY A 107 -9.76 -6.78 -12.73
C GLY A 107 -8.64 -7.83 -12.69
N ASP A 108 -7.49 -7.49 -12.10
CA ASP A 108 -6.34 -8.40 -11.94
C ASP A 108 -6.71 -9.61 -11.07
N LEU A 109 -7.43 -9.40 -9.97
CA LEU A 109 -7.93 -10.48 -9.11
C LEU A 109 -8.88 -11.41 -9.86
N GLY A 110 -9.83 -10.84 -10.59
CA GLY A 110 -10.77 -11.62 -11.40
C GLY A 110 -10.10 -12.39 -12.53
N GLN A 111 -9.06 -11.83 -13.17
CA GLN A 111 -8.28 -12.52 -14.20
C GLN A 111 -7.46 -13.67 -13.60
N ARG A 112 -6.73 -13.44 -12.51
CA ARG A 112 -5.88 -14.47 -11.89
C ARG A 112 -6.68 -15.58 -11.24
N ALA A 113 -7.88 -15.29 -10.72
CA ALA A 113 -8.80 -16.31 -10.25
C ALA A 113 -9.28 -17.22 -11.40
N ARG A 114 -9.54 -16.64 -12.59
CA ARG A 114 -9.87 -17.40 -13.81
C ARG A 114 -8.68 -18.23 -14.28
N GLU A 115 -7.50 -17.64 -14.41
CA GLU A 115 -6.28 -18.37 -14.80
C GLU A 115 -5.93 -19.50 -13.82
N HIS A 116 -6.13 -19.29 -12.51
CA HIS A 116 -5.95 -20.34 -11.51
C HIS A 116 -7.03 -21.44 -11.63
N ALA A 117 -8.28 -21.09 -11.88
CA ALA A 117 -9.34 -22.05 -12.16
C ALA A 117 -9.07 -22.83 -13.46
N ASP A 118 -8.53 -22.20 -14.50
CA ASP A 118 -8.18 -22.88 -15.75
C ASP A 118 -6.95 -23.80 -15.57
N ARG A 119 -5.99 -23.37 -14.74
CA ARG A 119 -4.74 -24.11 -14.49
C ARG A 119 -4.88 -25.26 -13.50
N PHE A 120 -5.80 -25.14 -12.53
CA PHE A 120 -5.93 -26.08 -11.41
C PHE A 120 -7.36 -26.60 -11.18
N GLY A 121 -8.35 -26.07 -11.90
CA GLY A 121 -9.78 -26.38 -11.78
C GLY A 121 -10.31 -27.31 -12.86
N ALA A 122 -9.53 -28.33 -13.26
CA ALA A 122 -10.04 -29.52 -13.94
C ALA A 122 -9.82 -30.75 -13.04
N ALA A 123 -10.65 -30.86 -12.00
CA ALA A 123 -10.86 -32.09 -11.25
C ALA A 123 -12.31 -32.12 -10.75
N ALA A 124 -13.24 -32.32 -11.69
CA ALA A 124 -14.55 -32.92 -11.48
C ALA A 124 -15.07 -33.42 -12.83
#